data_AF-A0A920QI76-F1
#
_entry.id   AF-A0A920QI76-F1
#
_cell.length_a   1.000
_cell.length_b   1.000
_cell.length_c   1.000
_cell.angle_alpha   90.00
_cell.angle_beta   90.00
_cell.angle_gamma   90.00
#
_symmetry.space_group_name_H-M   'P 1'
#
loop_
_entity.id
_entity.type
_entity.pdbx_description
1 polymer ?
#
loop_
_entity_poly.entity_id
_entity_poly.type
_entity_poly.pdbx_seq_one_letter_code
_entity_poly.pdbx_strand_id
1 'polypeptide(L)' 'MTKTVVSSATKEVVIGFDQPFVMIGERINPTGRKLLSEEMSKGDFSRVEQDTLHK' A
#
# COMPACT_ATOMS: atom_id res chain seq x y z
N MET A 1 10.49 -21.45 12.61
CA MET A 1 9.38 -20.50 12.48
C MET A 1 9.31 -20.02 11.04
N THR A 2 8.11 -19.96 10.45
CA THR A 2 7.91 -19.52 9.06
C THR A 2 8.11 -18.02 8.92
N LYS A 3 8.71 -17.58 7.82
CA LYS A 3 8.86 -16.17 7.44
C LYS A 3 8.12 -15.93 6.12
N THR A 4 7.44 -14.79 6.02
CA THR A 4 6.87 -14.30 4.76
C THR A 4 7.71 -13.14 4.27
N VAL A 5 8.16 -13.19 3.03
CA VAL A 5 8.98 -12.15 2.41
C VAL A 5 8.15 -11.45 1.33
N VAL A 6 8.05 -10.13 1.42
CA VAL A 6 7.38 -9.27 0.45
C VAL A 6 8.44 -8.35 -0.16
N SER A 7 8.55 -8.33 -1.48
CA SER A 7 9.58 -7.57 -2.19
C SER A 7 9.02 -6.64 -3.26
N SER A 8 9.77 -5.58 -3.55
CA SER A 8 9.59 -4.67 -4.68
C SER A 8 10.90 -4.59 -5.46
N ALA A 9 10.94 -3.77 -6.52
CA ALA A 9 12.15 -3.56 -7.32
C ALA A 9 13.36 -3.05 -6.52
N THR A 10 13.14 -2.38 -5.38
CA THR A 10 14.20 -1.71 -4.61
C THR A 10 14.23 -2.07 -3.13
N LYS A 11 13.27 -2.85 -2.62
CA LYS A 11 13.16 -3.12 -1.18
C LYS A 11 12.57 -4.50 -0.89
N GLU A 12 13.00 -5.09 0.22
CA GLU A 12 12.42 -6.29 0.81
C GLU A 12 11.90 -6.00 2.23
N VAL A 13 10.78 -6.61 2.60
CA VAL A 13 10.16 -6.56 3.94
C VAL A 13 9.85 -7.99 4.38
N VAL A 14 10.29 -8.35 5.59
CA VAL A 14 10.12 -9.70 6.14
C VAL A 14 9.14 -9.66 7.33
N ILE A 15 8.14 -10.54 7.30
CA ILE A 15 7.12 -10.69 8.34
C ILE A 15 7.31 -12.05 9.04
N GLY A 16 7.41 -12.05 10.38
CA GLY A 16 7.57 -13.26 11.17
C GLY A 16 7.75 -12.99 12.67
N PHE A 17 7.78 -14.05 13.48
CA PHE A 17 7.83 -13.98 14.96
C PHE A 17 8.99 -13.14 15.53
N ASP A 18 10.16 -13.20 14.89
CA ASP A 18 11.38 -12.49 15.33
C ASP A 18 11.74 -11.34 14.37
N GLN A 19 10.74 -10.75 13.71
CA GLN A 19 10.94 -9.63 12.77
C GLN A 19 10.30 -8.35 13.33
N PRO A 20 10.77 -7.16 12.91
CA PRO A 20 10.11 -5.91 13.27
C PRO A 20 8.63 -5.92 12.88
N PHE A 21 7.81 -5.18 13.64
CA PHE A 21 6.41 -4.99 13.29
C PHE A 21 6.29 -4.25 11.94
N VAL A 22 5.43 -4.76 11.07
CA VAL A 22 5.23 -4.23 9.72
C VAL A 22 3.88 -3.54 9.63
N MET A 23 3.90 -2.24 9.34
CA MET A 23 2.69 -1.47 9.02
C MET A 23 2.30 -1.68 7.55
N ILE A 24 1.04 -2.06 7.32
CA ILE A 24 0.44 -2.12 5.98
C ILE A 24 -0.47 -0.90 5.84
N GLY A 25 -0.17 -0.03 4.87
CA GLY A 25 -0.99 1.16 4.62
C GLY A 25 -2.36 0.81 4.03
N GLU A 26 -3.42 1.41 4.55
CA GLU A 26 -4.81 1.16 4.11
C GLU A 26 -5.39 2.26 3.20
N ARG A 27 -4.67 3.38 3.03
CA ARG A 27 -5.23 4.60 2.41
C ARG A 27 -5.68 4.38 0.98
N ILE A 28 -4.96 3.59 0.19
CA ILE A 28 -5.31 3.26 -1.20
C ILE A 28 -6.42 2.20 -1.21
N ASN A 29 -7.61 2.61 -0.77
CA ASN A 29 -8.82 1.81 -0.72
C ASN A 29 -9.99 2.69 -1.19
N PRO A 30 -10.59 2.41 -2.36
CA PRO A 30 -11.70 3.21 -2.87
C PRO A 30 -12.99 3.06 -2.05
N THR A 31 -13.09 2.03 -1.21
CA THR A 31 -14.25 1.79 -0.35
C THR A 31 -14.44 2.97 0.62
N GLY A 32 -15.60 3.63 0.56
CA GLY A 32 -15.87 4.82 1.37
C GLY A 32 -15.19 6.10 0.89
N ARG A 33 -14.36 6.05 -0.16
CA ARG A 33 -13.67 7.21 -0.76
C ARG A 33 -14.23 7.52 -2.15
N LYS A 34 -15.39 8.18 -2.20
CA LYS A 34 -16.11 8.49 -3.45
C LYS A 34 -15.21 9.09 -4.53
N LEU A 35 -14.42 10.10 -4.18
CA LEU A 35 -13.54 10.78 -5.15
C LEU A 35 -12.45 9.85 -5.69
N LEU A 36 -11.78 9.08 -4.82
CA LEU A 36 -10.77 8.11 -5.25
C LEU A 36 -11.39 7.05 -6.18
N SER A 37 -12.58 6.55 -5.85
CA SER A 37 -13.30 5.58 -6.67
C SER A 37 -13.64 6.15 -8.06
N GLU A 38 -14.13 7.39 -8.13
CA GLU A 38 -14.48 8.07 -9.38
C GLU A 38 -13.25 8.37 -10.26
N GLU A 39 -12.16 8.85 -9.67
CA GLU A 39 -10.89 9.11 -10.37
C GLU A 39 -10.31 7.81 -10.94
N MET A 40 -10.21 6.75 -10.13
CA MET A 40 -9.71 5.45 -10.57
C MET A 40 -10.59 4.83 -11.67
N SER A 41 -11.91 4.99 -11.58
CA SER A 41 -12.84 4.53 -12.63
C SER A 41 -12.64 5.25 -13.96
N LYS A 42 -12.09 6.47 -13.95
CA LYS A 42 -11.72 7.25 -15.14
C LYS A 42 -10.26 7.03 -15.58
N GLY A 43 -9.51 6.16 -14.88
CA GLY A 43 -8.09 5.91 -15.14
C GLY A 43 -7.16 7.01 -14.63
N ASP A 44 -7.65 7.92 -13.78
CA ASP A 44 -6.81 8.91 -13.10
C ASP A 44 -6.24 8.32 -11.80
N PHE A 45 -4.92 8.14 -11.78
CA PHE A 45 -4.18 7.57 -10.63
C PHE A 45 -3.36 8.61 -9.87
N SER A 46 -3.48 9.89 -10.20
CA SER A 46 -2.71 10.96 -9.55
C SER A 46 -2.89 10.96 -8.02
N ARG A 47 -4.10 10.70 -7.52
CA ARG A 47 -4.37 10.58 -6.08
C ARG A 47 -3.73 9.33 -5.46
N VAL A 48 -3.69 8.21 -6.19
CA VAL A 48 -3.04 6.97 -5.71
C VAL A 48 -1.54 7.22 -5.51
N GLU A 49 -0.90 7.91 -6.45
CA GLU A 49 0.51 8.31 -6.33
C GLU A 49 0.72 9.25 -5.14
N GLN A 50 -0.14 10.24 -4.96
CA GLN A 50 -0.09 11.15 -3.82
C GLN A 50 -0.19 10.40 -2.49
N ASP A 51 -1.18 9.51 -2.33
CA ASP A 51 -1.38 8.72 -1.11
C ASP A 51 -0.23 7.74 -0.83
N THR A 52 0.59 7.41 -1.84
CA THR A 52 1.77 6.54 -1.72
C THR A 52 3.02 7.31 -1.29
N LEU A 53 3.24 8.50 -1.86
CA LEU A 53 4.49 9.27 -1.72
C LEU A 53 4.47 10.26 -0.55
N HIS A 54 3.28 10.68 -0.11
CA HIS A 54 3.17 11.63 1.00
C HIS A 54 3.22 10.89 2.34
N LYS A 55 4.26 11.18 3.13
CA LYS A 55 4.27 10.91 4.57
C LYS A 55 3.41 11.94 5.29
#